data_AF-A0A7D5XKQ4-F1
#
_entry.id   AF-A0A7D5XKQ4-F1
#
_cell.length_a   1.000
_cell.length_b   1.000
_cell.length_c   1.000
_cell.angle_alpha   90.00
_cell.angle_beta   90.00
_cell.angle_gamma   90.00
#
_symmetry.space_group_name_H-M   'P 1'
#
loop_
_entity.id
_entity.type
_entity.pdbx_description
1 polymer ?
#
loop_
_entity_poly.entity_id
_entity_poly.type
_entity_poly.pdbx_seq_one_letter_code
_entity_poly.pdbx_strand_id
1 'polypeptide(L)'
;MVNIIQKKKIRNARLYYIFPRKDTSIERKVQNELSNREIGYYKHYPVIGQPDIAFPDRKIAVFCDGDYWHGKRRDVRERDTRINEKLRNEGWLVLRYWEHEINTNTEALVDEIELEVVK
;
A
#
# COMPACT_ATOMS: atom_id res chain seq x y z
N MET A 1 18.17 -6.07 36.05
CA MET A 1 18.51 -6.04 34.61
C MET A 1 17.27 -5.72 33.79
N VAL A 2 17.00 -4.44 33.53
CA VAL A 2 16.20 -4.05 32.35
C VAL A 2 17.19 -3.95 31.21
N ASN A 3 17.24 -5.01 30.42
CA ASN A 3 18.24 -5.22 29.38
C ASN A 3 17.84 -4.42 28.12
N ILE A 4 18.79 -4.07 27.25
CA ILE A 4 18.74 -3.21 26.03
C ILE A 4 17.58 -3.47 25.02
N ILE A 5 16.79 -4.48 25.33
CA ILE A 5 15.72 -5.19 24.66
C ILE A 5 14.33 -4.62 25.05
N GLN A 6 14.24 -3.75 26.07
CA GLN A 6 13.10 -2.86 26.22
C GLN A 6 13.01 -1.90 25.03
N LYS A 7 11.90 -2.01 24.28
CA LYS A 7 11.15 -0.86 23.77
C LYS A 7 11.77 0.03 22.70
N LYS A 8 13.04 -0.15 22.29
CA LYS A 8 13.60 0.51 21.09
C LYS A 8 12.83 0.20 19.79
N LYS A 9 11.97 -0.81 19.79
CA LYS A 9 11.46 -1.47 18.57
C LYS A 9 9.97 -1.75 18.54
N ILE A 10 9.34 -2.01 19.69
CA ILE A 10 7.90 -2.35 19.89
C ILE A 10 6.90 -1.35 19.26
N ARG A 11 7.34 -0.24 18.66
CA ARG A 11 6.79 1.13 18.73
C ARG A 11 6.85 2.01 17.49
N ASN A 12 8.00 2.00 16.81
CA ASN A 12 7.98 2.27 15.36
C ASN A 12 6.92 1.34 14.70
N ALA A 13 6.58 0.23 15.38
CA ALA A 13 5.43 -0.67 15.23
C ALA A 13 4.01 -0.07 15.32
N ARG A 14 3.82 1.12 14.80
CA ARG A 14 2.58 1.39 14.09
C ARG A 14 2.88 2.05 12.76
N LEU A 15 3.85 2.98 12.68
CA LEU A 15 4.31 3.74 11.48
C LEU A 15 3.46 3.59 10.18
N TYR A 16 2.13 3.79 10.13
CA TYR A 16 1.19 4.40 11.09
C TYR A 16 -0.24 3.77 10.99
N TYR A 17 -0.37 2.52 11.43
CA TYR A 17 -1.55 1.63 11.47
C TYR A 17 -2.91 2.26 11.86
N ILE A 18 -3.92 2.06 11.01
CA ILE A 18 -5.26 1.61 11.42
C ILE A 18 -5.43 0.18 10.89
N PHE A 19 -5.73 -0.77 11.76
CA PHE A 19 -6.02 -2.16 11.39
C PHE A 19 -7.52 -2.28 11.07
N PRO A 20 -7.96 -2.47 9.82
CA PRO A 20 -9.16 -3.25 9.56
C PRO A 20 -8.78 -4.74 9.67
N ARG A 21 -9.51 -5.52 10.48
CA ARG A 21 -9.28 -6.98 10.65
C ARG A 21 -9.55 -7.80 9.37
N LYS A 22 -9.96 -7.15 8.28
CA LYS A 22 -10.50 -7.76 7.06
C LYS A 22 -10.11 -6.86 5.89
N ASP A 23 -9.65 -7.45 4.79
CA ASP A 23 -9.37 -6.72 3.55
C ASP A 23 -10.60 -5.85 3.19
N THR A 24 -10.39 -4.63 2.68
CA THR A 24 -11.52 -3.81 2.21
C THR A 24 -12.14 -4.39 0.93
N SER A 25 -13.31 -3.89 0.52
CA SER A 25 -13.91 -4.30 -0.77
C SER A 25 -13.06 -3.87 -1.96
N ILE A 26 -12.38 -2.72 -1.87
CA ILE A 26 -11.50 -2.21 -2.93
C ILE A 26 -10.21 -3.03 -3.03
N GLU A 27 -9.58 -3.37 -1.91
CA GLU A 27 -8.39 -4.25 -1.89
C GLU A 27 -8.72 -5.60 -2.53
N ARG A 28 -9.86 -6.21 -2.16
CA ARG A 28 -10.30 -7.49 -2.74
C ARG A 28 -10.52 -7.42 -4.26
N LYS A 29 -11.00 -6.29 -4.80
CA LYS A 29 -11.19 -6.15 -6.26
C LYS A 29 -9.85 -6.25 -6.98
N VAL A 30 -8.87 -5.47 -6.54
CA VAL A 30 -7.52 -5.49 -7.12
C VAL A 30 -6.85 -6.86 -6.91
N GLN A 31 -6.97 -7.44 -5.72
CA GLN A 31 -6.45 -8.78 -5.40
C GLN A 31 -7.05 -9.89 -6.27
N ASN A 32 -8.37 -9.86 -6.49
CA ASN A 32 -9.05 -10.84 -7.33
C ASN A 32 -8.60 -10.71 -8.77
N GLU A 33 -8.48 -9.48 -9.29
CA GLU A 33 -8.06 -9.25 -10.67
C GLU A 33 -6.61 -9.66 -10.90
N LEU A 34 -5.70 -9.34 -9.98
CA LEU A 34 -4.32 -9.87 -10.02
C LEU A 34 -4.28 -11.40 -10.00
N SER A 35 -5.15 -12.04 -9.20
CA SER A 35 -5.22 -13.50 -9.10
C SER A 35 -5.80 -14.13 -10.37
N ASN A 36 -6.78 -13.51 -11.01
CA ASN A 36 -7.35 -13.95 -12.30
C ASN A 36 -6.29 -13.96 -13.41
N ARG A 37 -5.30 -13.08 -13.31
CA ARG A 37 -4.17 -12.96 -14.25
C ARG A 37 -2.93 -13.76 -13.84
N GLU A 38 -3.02 -14.56 -12.77
CA GLU A 38 -1.91 -15.34 -12.23
C GLU A 38 -0.69 -14.49 -11.81
N ILE A 39 -0.91 -13.22 -11.46
CA ILE A 39 0.13 -12.30 -11.00
C ILE A 39 0.31 -12.45 -9.49
N GLY A 40 1.47 -12.98 -9.07
CA GLY A 40 1.81 -13.15 -7.65
C GLY A 40 2.16 -11.83 -6.96
N TYR A 41 1.63 -11.62 -5.75
CA TYR A 41 1.87 -10.40 -4.97
C TYR A 41 2.02 -10.66 -3.47
N TYR A 42 2.59 -9.69 -2.76
CA TYR A 42 2.67 -9.69 -1.29
C TYR A 42 1.64 -8.75 -0.70
N LYS A 43 0.93 -9.19 0.36
CA LYS A 43 0.05 -8.31 1.14
C LYS A 43 0.80 -7.71 2.32
N HIS A 44 0.48 -6.45 2.64
CA HIS A 44 0.91 -5.80 3.88
C HIS A 44 2.44 -5.87 4.12
N TYR A 45 3.21 -5.70 3.04
CA TYR A 45 4.66 -5.88 3.05
C TYR A 45 5.34 -4.91 4.04
N PRO A 46 6.35 -5.33 4.82
CA PRO A 46 6.86 -4.59 5.97
C PRO A 46 7.80 -3.43 5.59
N VAL A 47 7.31 -2.50 4.77
CA VAL A 47 7.94 -1.21 4.43
C VAL A 47 7.11 -0.05 4.97
N ILE A 48 7.63 1.17 4.87
CA ILE A 48 6.90 2.34 5.37
C ILE A 48 5.54 2.48 4.68
N GLY A 49 4.50 2.78 5.48
CA GLY A 49 3.13 2.89 4.98
C GLY A 49 2.42 1.54 4.79
N GLN A 50 3.15 0.43 4.78
CA GLN A 50 2.64 -0.94 4.64
C GLN A 50 1.64 -1.05 3.47
N PRO A 51 2.15 -1.04 2.22
CA PRO A 51 1.29 -1.09 1.05
C PRO A 51 0.34 -2.29 1.08
N ASP A 52 -0.85 -2.09 0.53
CA ASP A 52 -1.88 -3.12 0.47
C ASP A 52 -1.42 -4.30 -0.39
N ILE A 53 -0.76 -3.99 -1.50
CA ILE A 53 -0.16 -4.92 -2.45
C ILE A 53 1.28 -4.47 -2.74
N ALA A 54 2.22 -5.42 -2.81
CA ALA A 54 3.62 -5.14 -3.11
C ALA A 54 4.26 -6.21 -4.00
N PHE A 55 5.23 -5.75 -4.81
CA PHE A 55 6.12 -6.57 -5.63
C PHE A 55 7.58 -6.24 -5.26
N PRO A 56 8.13 -6.87 -4.21
CA PRO A 56 9.44 -6.51 -3.66
C PRO A 56 10.59 -6.63 -4.66
N ASP A 57 10.56 -7.65 -5.52
CA ASP A 57 11.59 -7.90 -6.54
C ASP A 57 11.65 -6.80 -7.61
N ARG A 58 10.59 -6.00 -7.74
CA ARG A 58 10.48 -4.85 -8.64
C ARG A 58 10.42 -3.52 -7.89
N LYS A 59 10.45 -3.55 -6.55
CA LYS A 59 10.20 -2.41 -5.67
C LYS A 59 8.93 -1.63 -6.05
N ILE A 60 7.82 -2.32 -6.29
CA ILE A 60 6.53 -1.68 -6.53
C ILE A 60 5.67 -1.77 -5.27
N ALA A 61 5.13 -0.63 -4.83
CA ALA A 61 4.22 -0.51 -3.70
C ALA A 61 2.89 0.08 -4.18
N VAL A 62 1.80 -0.64 -3.94
CA VAL A 62 0.43 -0.26 -4.36
C VAL A 62 -0.43 0.03 -3.14
N PHE A 63 -1.07 1.19 -3.14
CA PHE A 63 -1.99 1.65 -2.09
C PHE A 63 -3.41 1.80 -2.64
N CYS A 64 -4.40 1.26 -1.93
CA CYS A 64 -5.83 1.36 -2.24
C CYS A 64 -6.50 2.27 -1.19
N ASP A 65 -6.69 3.54 -1.53
CA ASP A 65 -7.25 4.53 -0.60
C ASP A 65 -8.77 4.68 -0.77
N GLY A 66 -9.51 4.60 0.35
CA GLY A 66 -10.95 4.85 0.36
C GLY A 66 -11.30 6.32 0.13
N ASP A 67 -12.43 6.63 -0.52
CA ASP A 67 -12.79 8.04 -0.77
C ASP A 67 -13.40 8.73 0.47
N TYR A 68 -13.92 7.94 1.41
CA TYR A 68 -14.82 8.39 2.47
C TYR A 68 -14.24 9.41 3.47
N TRP A 69 -12.90 9.46 3.67
CA TRP A 69 -12.26 10.37 4.63
C TRP A 69 -11.15 11.28 4.05
N HIS A 70 -10.73 11.07 2.80
CA HIS A 70 -9.42 11.55 2.34
C HIS A 70 -9.42 12.98 1.76
N GLY A 71 -10.60 13.57 1.52
CA GLY A 71 -10.73 14.95 1.06
C GLY A 71 -10.55 16.04 2.14
N LYS A 72 -10.78 15.73 3.42
CA LYS A 72 -10.99 16.76 4.47
C LYS A 72 -9.89 16.87 5.53
N ARG A 73 -8.89 15.99 5.52
CA ARG A 73 -7.91 15.86 6.59
C ARG A 73 -6.47 16.09 6.10
N ARG A 74 -5.96 17.30 6.35
CA ARG A 74 -4.60 17.73 5.99
C ARG A 74 -3.51 16.79 6.54
N ASP A 75 -3.74 16.26 7.74
CA ASP A 75 -2.85 15.31 8.41
C ASP A 75 -2.67 13.99 7.66
N VAL A 76 -3.71 13.51 6.96
CA VAL A 76 -3.62 12.29 6.13
C VAL A 76 -2.77 12.55 4.90
N ARG A 77 -3.02 13.66 4.19
CA ARG A 77 -2.25 14.03 2.99
C ARG A 77 -0.77 14.23 3.30
N GLU A 78 -0.44 14.96 4.36
CA GLU A 78 0.95 15.17 4.77
C GLU A 78 1.65 13.85 5.12
N ARG A 79 0.94 12.91 5.75
CA ARG A 79 1.47 11.57 6.02
C ARG A 79 1.74 10.80 4.74
N ASP A 80 0.77 10.77 3.82
CA ASP A 80 0.88 10.00 2.58
C ASP A 80 1.98 10.60 1.67
N THR A 81 2.13 11.93 1.64
CA THR A 81 3.27 12.60 0.98
C THR A 81 4.60 12.14 1.56
N ARG A 82 4.77 12.14 2.89
CA ARG A 82 6.02 11.68 3.54
C ARG A 82 6.30 10.20 3.28
N ILE A 83 5.26 9.37 3.24
CA ILE A 83 5.39 7.94 2.90
C ILE A 83 5.87 7.80 1.46
N ASN A 84 5.21 8.49 0.52
CA ASN A 84 5.55 8.43 -0.90
C ASN A 84 6.99 8.91 -1.15
N GLU A 85 7.39 10.05 -0.57
CA GLU A 85 8.75 10.57 -0.68
C GLU A 85 9.79 9.56 -0.16
N LYS A 86 9.53 8.95 1.00
CA LYS A 86 10.46 8.00 1.57
C LYS A 86 10.59 6.74 0.72
N LEU A 87 9.47 6.17 0.26
CA LEU A 87 9.47 5.01 -0.63
C LEU A 87 10.21 5.30 -1.93
N ARG A 88 9.94 6.44 -2.56
CA ARG A 88 10.65 6.88 -3.78
C ARG A 88 12.15 7.03 -3.56
N ASN A 89 12.56 7.63 -2.44
CA ASN A 89 13.98 7.75 -2.06
C ASN A 89 14.65 6.38 -1.81
N GLU A 90 13.88 5.37 -1.41
CA GLU A 90 14.33 3.98 -1.26
C GLU A 90 14.30 3.19 -2.59
N GLY A 91 13.89 3.85 -3.68
CA GLY A 91 13.82 3.32 -5.04
C GLY A 91 12.54 2.55 -5.35
N TRP A 92 11.47 2.78 -4.59
CA TRP A 92 10.17 2.18 -4.87
C TRP A 92 9.36 3.01 -5.85
N LEU A 93 8.73 2.32 -6.82
CA LEU A 93 7.60 2.85 -7.54
C LEU A 93 6.38 2.83 -6.63
N VAL A 94 5.72 3.98 -6.47
CA VAL A 94 4.54 4.13 -5.62
C VAL A 94 3.32 4.38 -6.50
N LEU A 95 2.43 3.40 -6.55
CA LEU A 95 1.13 3.48 -7.22
C LEU A 95 0.06 3.64 -6.14
N ARG A 96 -0.80 4.65 -6.26
CA ARG A 96 -1.84 4.95 -5.28
C ARG A 96 -3.14 5.22 -6.02
N TYR A 97 -4.14 4.39 -5.72
CA TYR A 97 -5.42 4.41 -6.40
C TYR A 97 -6.54 4.70 -5.41
N TRP A 98 -7.43 5.59 -5.82
CA TRP A 98 -8.61 5.96 -5.07
C TRP A 98 -9.75 4.95 -5.29
N GLU A 99 -10.65 4.84 -4.32
CA GLU A 99 -11.78 3.93 -4.37
C GLU A 99 -12.66 4.13 -5.61
N HIS A 100 -12.96 5.36 -6.01
CA HIS A 100 -13.70 5.63 -7.25
C HIS A 100 -12.94 5.19 -8.50
N GLU A 101 -11.61 5.30 -8.54
CA GLU A 101 -10.80 4.82 -9.67
C GLU A 101 -10.87 3.30 -9.76
N ILE A 102 -10.63 2.61 -8.63
CA ILE A 102 -10.71 1.15 -8.52
C ILE A 102 -12.11 0.68 -8.89
N ASN A 103 -13.16 1.34 -8.40
CA ASN A 103 -14.55 0.95 -8.65
C ASN A 103 -14.99 1.22 -10.09
N THR A 104 -14.38 2.19 -10.76
CA THR A 104 -14.73 2.58 -12.14
C THR A 104 -14.09 1.64 -13.15
N ASN A 105 -12.79 1.34 -13.00
CA ASN A 105 -12.08 0.49 -13.95
C ASN A 105 -10.92 -0.27 -13.29
N THR A 106 -11.26 -1.37 -12.60
CA THR A 106 -10.25 -2.22 -11.96
C THR A 106 -9.31 -2.88 -12.99
N GLU A 107 -9.82 -3.27 -14.16
CA GLU A 107 -9.03 -3.97 -15.19
C GLU A 107 -7.91 -3.07 -15.73
N ALA A 108 -8.22 -1.84 -16.14
CA ALA A 108 -7.20 -0.92 -16.66
C ALA A 108 -6.14 -0.52 -15.63
N LEU A 109 -6.53 -0.46 -14.35
CA LEU A 109 -5.60 -0.24 -13.25
C LEU A 109 -4.64 -1.42 -13.10
N VAL A 110 -5.16 -2.65 -13.18
CA VAL A 110 -4.31 -3.84 -13.11
C VAL A 110 -3.44 -3.99 -14.36
N ASP A 111 -3.90 -3.55 -15.54
CA ASP A 111 -3.06 -3.46 -16.74
C ASP A 111 -1.82 -2.58 -16.48
N GLU A 112 -2.00 -1.42 -15.84
CA GLU A 112 -0.88 -0.55 -15.46
C GLU A 112 0.09 -1.24 -14.50
N ILE A 113 -0.42 -1.88 -13.45
CA ILE A 113 0.41 -2.63 -12.49
C ILE A 113 1.20 -3.73 -13.20
N GLU A 114 0.52 -4.51 -14.04
CA GLU A 114 1.13 -5.63 -14.79
C GLU A 114 2.25 -5.13 -15.70
N LEU A 115 2.02 -4.04 -16.43
CA LEU A 115 3.05 -3.42 -17.26
C LEU A 115 4.28 -3.02 -16.45
N GLU A 116 4.11 -2.46 -15.25
CA GLU A 116 5.25 -2.11 -14.38
C GLU A 116 5.96 -3.34 -13.80
N VAL A 117 5.24 -4.42 -13.51
CA VAL A 117 5.82 -5.66 -12.99
C VAL A 117 6.67 -6.40 -14.04
N VAL A 118 6.28 -6.32 -15.31
CA VAL A 118 6.93 -7.02 -16.43
C VAL A 118 8.16 -6.28 -16.98
N LYS A 119 8.27 -4.96 -16.77
CA LYS A 119 9.47 -4.17 -17.13
C LYS A 119 10.73 -4.69 -16.46
#